data_AF-A0A920FX46-F1
#
_entry.id   AF-A0A920FX46-F1
#
_cell.length_a   1.000
_cell.length_b   1.000
_cell.length_c   1.000
_cell.angle_alpha   90.00
_cell.angle_beta   90.00
_cell.angle_gamma   90.00
#
_symmetry.space_group_name_H-M   'P 1'
#
loop_
_entity.id
_entity.type
_entity.pdbx_description
1 polymer ?
#
loop_
_entity_poly.entity_id
_entity_poly.type
_entity_poly.pdbx_seq_one_letter_code
_entity_poly.pdbx_strand_id
1 'polypeptide(L)' 'MLQALAIPFFSTDTAAVLRASEMKSDIIFKGTKVDGIYDKDPIKNPNAKNF' A
#
# COMPACT_ATOMS: atom_id res chain seq x y z
N MET A 1 20.79 13.79 -3.83
CA MET A 1 19.45 13.20 -3.95
C MET A 1 19.04 12.69 -2.58
N LEU A 2 18.42 13.55 -1.77
CA LEU A 2 17.97 13.22 -0.41
C LEU A 2 16.46 13.04 -0.46
N GLN A 3 15.97 11.88 -0.89
CA GLN A 3 14.53 11.59 -0.84
C GLN A 3 14.19 11.19 0.61
N ALA A 4 13.56 12.14 1.30
CA ALA A 4 13.09 12.05 2.67
C ALA A 4 12.15 10.85 2.85
N LEU A 5 12.60 9.83 3.59
CA LEU A 5 11.81 8.64 3.91
C LEU A 5 10.78 8.87 5.04
N ALA A 6 10.58 10.11 5.50
CA ALA A 6 9.77 10.43 6.66
C ALA A 6 9.14 11.83 6.55
N ILE A 7 8.32 12.04 5.51
CA ILE A 7 7.57 13.28 5.33
C ILE A 7 6.28 13.19 6.17
N PRO A 8 6.01 14.13 7.11
CA PRO A 8 4.76 14.15 7.84
C PRO A 8 3.55 14.17 6.90
N PHE A 9 2.46 13.52 7.30
CA PHE A 9 1.22 13.37 6.51
C PHE A 9 1.32 12.43 5.29
N PHE A 10 2.48 11.83 5.02
CA PHE A 10 2.62 10.78 4.01
C PHE A 10 2.69 9.40 4.66
N SER A 11 1.99 8.43 4.06
CA SER A 11 2.06 7.04 4.49
C SER A 11 3.24 6.32 3.82
N THR A 12 3.58 5.16 4.36
CA THR A 12 4.59 4.27 3.77
C THR A 12 4.21 3.76 2.39
N ASP A 13 2.90 3.62 2.10
CA ASP A 13 2.42 3.21 0.78
C ASP A 13 2.77 4.27 -0.29
N THR A 14 2.62 5.57 0.04
CA THR A 14 3.02 6.64 -0.88
C THR A 14 4.53 6.66 -1.10
N ALA A 15 5.32 6.41 -0.06
CA ALA A 15 6.77 6.29 -0.20
C ALA A 15 7.16 5.10 -1.10
N ALA A 16 6.49 3.95 -0.95
CA ALA A 16 6.73 2.78 -1.80
C ALA A 16 6.43 3.07 -3.28
N VAL A 17 5.32 3.76 -3.57
CA VAL A 17 4.97 4.18 -4.95
C VAL A 17 5.99 5.14 -5.54
N LEU A 18 6.43 6.13 -4.77
CA LEU A 18 7.46 7.08 -5.23
C LEU A 18 8.76 6.36 -5.59
N ARG A 19 9.23 5.45 -4.73
CA ARG A 19 10.45 4.68 -4.98
C ARG A 19 10.33 3.77 -6.19
N ALA A 20 9.22 3.06 -6.33
CA ALA A 20 8.97 2.22 -7.49
C ALA A 20 8.97 3.03 -8.79
N SER A 21 8.36 4.21 -8.79
CA SER A 21 8.38 5.13 -9.94
C SER A 21 9.80 5.61 -10.29
N GLU A 22 10.62 5.94 -9.29
CA GLU A 22 12.02 6.36 -9.49
C GLU A 22 12.88 5.23 -10.07
N MET A 23 12.62 3.99 -9.65
CA MET A 23 13.31 2.79 -10.12
C MET A 23 12.75 2.22 -11.43
N LYS A 24 11.67 2.81 -11.96
CA LYS A 24 10.93 2.32 -13.14
C LYS A 24 10.45 0.87 -12.97
N SER A 25 9.95 0.53 -11.79
CA SER A 25 9.34 -0.78 -11.54
C SER A 25 8.00 -0.91 -12.25
N ASP A 26 7.73 -2.07 -12.85
CA ASP A 26 6.46 -2.32 -13.53
C ASP A 26 5.29 -2.53 -12.57
N ILE A 27 5.56 -3.13 -11.39
CA ILE A 27 4.54 -3.55 -10.42
C ILE A 27 5.04 -3.34 -8.98
N ILE A 28 4.11 -3.06 -8.06
CA ILE A 28 4.35 -2.98 -6.62
C ILE A 28 3.54 -4.06 -5.91
N PHE A 29 4.21 -4.89 -5.12
CA PHE A 29 3.56 -5.86 -4.24
C PHE A 29 3.46 -5.31 -2.82
N LYS A 30 2.23 -5.11 -2.33
CA LYS A 30 1.97 -4.66 -0.96
C LYS A 30 1.78 -5.87 -0.04
N GLY A 31 2.74 -6.12 0.83
CA GLY A 31 2.60 -7.10 1.91
C GLY A 31 1.52 -6.66 2.91
N THR A 32 0.50 -7.48 3.11
CA THR A 32 -0.65 -7.17 3.98
C THR A 32 -1.07 -8.41 4.80
N LYS A 33 -1.93 -8.21 5.80
CA LYS A 33 -2.46 -9.26 6.68
C LYS A 33 -3.72 -9.94 6.14
N VAL A 34 -4.27 -9.39 5.06
CA VAL A 34 -5.42 -9.93 4.33
C VAL A 34 -4.94 -10.38 2.96
N ASP A 35 -5.62 -11.34 2.37
CA ASP A 35 -5.27 -11.97 1.10
C ASP A 35 -5.68 -11.17 -0.15
N GLY A 36 -6.41 -10.07 0.01
CA GLY A 36 -6.89 -9.27 -1.12
C GLY A 36 -7.47 -7.91 -0.72
N ILE A 37 -8.16 -7.28 -1.66
CA ILE A 37 -8.86 -6.01 -1.44
C ILE A 37 -10.34 -6.32 -1.21
N TYR A 38 -10.89 -5.77 -0.13
CA TYR A 38 -12.25 -6.02 0.30
C TYR A 38 -13.06 -4.71 0.33
N ASP A 39 -14.38 -4.81 0.21
CA ASP A 39 -15.30 -3.66 0.31
C ASP A 39 -15.31 -3.04 1.72
N LYS A 40 -14.96 -3.83 2.74
CA LYS A 40 -14.88 -3.48 4.15
C LYS A 40 -13.73 -4.24 4.81
N ASP A 41 -13.33 -3.82 6.01
CA ASP A 41 -12.35 -4.54 6.83
C ASP A 41 -12.87 -5.96 7.15
N PRO A 42 -12.29 -7.03 6.56
CA PRO A 42 -12.81 -8.39 6.71
C PRO A 42 -12.56 -8.97 8.10
N ILE A 43 -11.64 -8.38 8.89
CA ILE A 43 -11.38 -8.80 10.27
C ILE A 43 -12.53 -8.34 11.18
N LYS A 44 -13.17 -7.22 10.86
CA LYS A 44 -14.27 -6.64 11.65
C LYS A 44 -15.65 -6.98 11.12
N ASN A 45 -15.75 -7.27 9.82
CA ASN A 45 -17.03 -7.50 9.16
C ASN A 45 -17.03 -8.87 8.43
N PRO A 46 -17.73 -9.88 8.98
CA PRO A 46 -17.83 -11.20 8.34
C PRO A 46 -18.50 -11.19 6.97
N ASN A 47 -19.26 -10.14 6.63
CA ASN A 47 -19.94 -9.98 5.35
C ASN A 47 -19.12 -9.17 4.33
N ALA A 48 -17.84 -8.89 4.61
CA ALA A 48 -16.95 -8.22 3.67
C ALA A 48 -16.78 -9.08 2.40
N LYS A 49 -16.84 -8.43 1.23
CA LYS A 49 -16.71 -9.07 -0.07
C LYS A 49 -15.37 -8.69 -0.70
N ASN A 50 -14.65 -9.70 -1.18
CA ASN A 50 -13.43 -9.52 -1.96
C ASN A 50 -13.78 -9.07 -3.39
N PHE A 51 -12.88 -8.31 -4.03
CA PHE A 51 -13.01 -7.81 -5.40
C PHE A 51 -12.21 -8.63 -6.41
#